data_AF-A0A7S3MBD0-F1
#
_entry.id   AF-A0A7S3MBD0-F1
#
_cell.length_a   1.000
_cell.length_b   1.000
_cell.length_c   1.000
_cell.angle_alpha   90.00
_cell.angle_beta   90.00
_cell.angle_gamma   90.00
#
_symmetry.space_group_name_H-M   'P 1'
#
loop_
_entity.id
_entity.type
_entity.pdbx_description
1 polymer ?
#
loop_
_entity_poly.entity_id
_entity_poly.type
_entity_poly.pdbx_seq_one_letter_code
_entity_poly.pdbx_strand_id
1 'polypeptide(L)'
;DLGEKMKDFDKSTSTVAAKDDKLRTTTRNLRIREDTAKYLLNLDVNSAYYDPKSRSMRDDPFRHLKDEDAGVFRGDNFLRSAGDAKKLTELTIFAWDAYKHGEKVHDFAQPTQAAKMYEVFKKRSENLEEEKKKELMDKYGGQEHLDVPQELIYGQ
;
A
#
# COMPACT_ATOMS: atom_id res chain seq x y z
N ASP A 1 -49.30 -38.44 2.11
CA ASP A 1 -47.97 -38.67 1.53
C ASP A 1 -47.32 -37.37 1.14
N LEU A 2 -46.18 -37.05 1.74
CA LEU A 2 -45.09 -36.22 1.18
C LEU A 2 -44.01 -36.09 2.26
N GLY A 3 -43.32 -37.20 2.53
CA GLY A 3 -42.08 -37.21 3.29
C GLY A 3 -40.94 -36.91 2.34
N GLU A 4 -40.41 -35.69 2.38
CA GLU A 4 -39.13 -35.39 1.71
C GLU A 4 -38.03 -36.18 2.41
N LYS A 5 -37.46 -37.16 1.69
CA LYS A 5 -36.27 -37.87 2.15
C LYS A 5 -35.11 -36.87 2.21
N MET A 6 -34.52 -36.70 3.39
CA MET A 6 -33.20 -36.07 3.54
C MET A 6 -32.24 -36.70 2.53
N LYS A 7 -31.73 -35.89 1.61
CA LYS A 7 -30.68 -36.30 0.67
C LYS A 7 -29.48 -36.80 1.47
N ASP A 8 -28.99 -37.97 1.12
CA ASP A 8 -27.82 -38.60 1.74
C ASP A 8 -26.65 -37.61 1.79
N PHE A 9 -26.00 -37.55 2.95
CA PHE A 9 -24.86 -36.68 3.21
C PHE A 9 -23.71 -37.04 2.25
N ASP A 10 -23.45 -36.15 1.29
CA ASP A 10 -22.46 -36.35 0.23
C ASP A 10 -21.03 -36.32 0.81
N LYS A 11 -20.44 -37.51 0.94
CA LYS A 11 -19.05 -37.69 1.38
C LYS A 11 -18.02 -37.00 0.47
N SER A 12 -18.41 -36.58 -0.74
CA SER A 12 -17.53 -35.84 -1.66
C SER A 12 -17.16 -34.44 -1.14
N THR A 13 -17.96 -33.87 -0.24
CA THR A 13 -17.70 -32.56 0.38
C THR A 13 -16.90 -32.69 1.70
N SER A 14 -16.56 -33.91 2.12
CA SER A 14 -15.82 -34.14 3.37
C SER A 14 -14.35 -33.69 3.24
N THR A 15 -13.95 -32.78 4.12
CA THR A 15 -12.61 -32.18 4.12
C THR A 15 -11.56 -33.03 4.86
N VAL A 16 -11.88 -34.23 5.37
CA VAL A 16 -10.88 -35.05 6.08
C VAL A 16 -11.08 -36.58 5.97
N ALA A 17 -9.96 -37.22 5.61
CA ALA A 17 -9.50 -38.60 5.81
C ALA A 17 -10.32 -39.79 5.26
N ALA A 18 -10.02 -40.15 4.00
CA ALA A 18 -10.25 -41.49 3.47
C ALA A 18 -9.17 -42.47 3.96
N LYS A 19 -9.58 -43.70 4.33
CA LYS A 19 -8.71 -44.79 4.84
C LYS A 19 -8.03 -45.64 3.75
N ASP A 20 -8.26 -45.35 2.47
CA ASP A 20 -7.70 -46.11 1.34
C ASP A 20 -6.33 -45.57 0.92
N ASP A 21 -5.30 -46.42 0.90
CA ASP A 21 -3.90 -46.05 0.57
C ASP A 21 -3.73 -45.53 -0.89
N LYS A 22 -4.68 -45.84 -1.78
CA LYS A 22 -4.74 -45.31 -3.16
C LYS A 22 -5.45 -43.94 -3.27
N LEU A 23 -6.29 -43.59 -2.30
CA LEU A 23 -7.00 -42.29 -2.18
C LEU A 23 -6.34 -41.38 -1.14
N ARG A 24 -5.32 -41.89 -0.44
CA ARG A 24 -4.44 -41.15 0.45
C ARG A 24 -3.74 -40.09 -0.38
N THR A 25 -4.32 -38.89 -0.42
CA THR A 25 -3.60 -37.69 -0.83
C THR A 25 -2.39 -37.59 0.09
N THR A 26 -1.22 -37.94 -0.44
CA THR A 26 0.04 -37.68 0.26
C THR A 26 0.03 -36.20 0.57
N THR A 27 0.00 -35.87 1.86
CA THR A 27 -0.12 -34.49 2.31
C THR A 27 1.17 -33.80 1.86
N ARG A 28 1.14 -33.15 0.69
CA ARG A 28 2.29 -32.40 0.19
C ARG A 28 2.52 -31.24 1.15
N ASN A 29 3.78 -30.98 1.47
CA ASN A 29 4.13 -29.79 2.24
C ASN A 29 3.57 -28.56 1.51
N LEU A 30 2.67 -27.83 2.16
CA LEU A 30 1.95 -26.69 1.57
C LEU A 30 2.81 -25.42 1.47
N ARG A 31 3.99 -25.42 2.10
CA ARG A 31 4.91 -24.29 2.04
C ARG A 31 5.52 -24.17 0.64
N ILE A 32 5.34 -23.01 0.02
CA ILE A 32 6.04 -22.62 -1.20
C ILE A 32 7.53 -22.50 -0.86
N ARG A 33 8.38 -23.23 -1.60
CA ARG A 33 9.83 -23.28 -1.32
C ARG A 33 10.58 -22.05 -1.84
N GLU A 34 10.02 -21.37 -2.82
CA GLU A 34 10.55 -20.13 -3.42
C GLU A 34 10.44 -18.94 -2.45
N ASP A 35 9.40 -18.93 -1.61
CA ASP A 35 9.17 -17.87 -0.63
C ASP A 35 10.02 -18.07 0.63
N THR A 36 11.00 -17.20 0.80
CA THR A 36 11.82 -17.13 2.01
C THR A 36 11.01 -16.56 3.18
N ALA A 37 11.22 -17.12 4.38
CA ALA A 37 10.56 -16.59 5.56
C ALA A 37 11.21 -15.27 5.99
N LYS A 38 10.44 -14.32 6.52
CA LYS A 38 10.94 -12.97 6.87
C LYS A 38 12.17 -12.99 7.78
N TYR A 39 12.17 -13.84 8.81
CA TYR A 39 13.28 -13.99 9.76
C TYR A 39 14.52 -14.71 9.20
N LEU A 40 14.46 -15.22 7.97
CA LEU A 40 15.60 -15.80 7.26
C LEU A 40 16.19 -14.85 6.22
N LEU A 41 15.61 -13.65 6.05
CA LEU A 41 16.13 -12.64 5.12
C LEU A 41 17.48 -12.11 5.58
N ASN A 42 17.62 -11.83 6.88
CA ASN A 42 18.89 -11.48 7.52
C ASN A 42 19.07 -12.34 8.78
N LEU A 43 20.21 -13.03 8.87
CA LEU A 43 20.56 -13.94 9.98
C LEU A 43 21.31 -13.23 11.11
N ASP A 44 21.65 -11.94 10.94
CA ASP A 44 22.29 -11.15 11.98
C ASP A 44 21.38 -11.00 13.19
N VAL A 45 21.94 -11.21 14.38
CA VAL A 45 21.20 -11.13 15.66
C VAL A 45 20.63 -9.72 15.90
N ASN A 46 21.30 -8.69 15.39
CA ASN A 46 20.91 -7.27 15.51
C ASN A 46 20.08 -6.77 14.32
N SER A 47 19.58 -7.67 13.47
CA SER A 47 18.68 -7.32 12.36
C SER A 47 17.27 -6.96 12.87
N ALA A 48 16.34 -6.71 11.95
CA ALA A 48 14.97 -6.34 12.29
C ALA A 48 14.25 -7.45 13.08
N TYR A 49 13.54 -7.06 14.15
CA TYR A 49 12.81 -7.98 14.99
C TYR A 49 11.59 -8.59 14.26
N TYR A 50 11.49 -9.92 14.31
CA TYR A 50 10.33 -10.69 13.84
C TYR A 50 9.48 -11.16 15.02
N ASP A 51 8.21 -10.79 15.06
CA ASP A 51 7.26 -11.33 16.03
C ASP A 51 6.64 -12.65 15.50
N PRO A 52 6.98 -13.83 16.06
CA PRO A 52 6.46 -15.11 15.59
C PRO A 52 4.96 -15.30 15.84
N LYS A 53 4.36 -14.54 16.76
CA LYS A 53 2.93 -14.64 17.08
C LYS A 53 2.09 -14.02 15.98
N SER A 54 2.33 -12.73 15.70
CA SER A 54 1.63 -11.99 14.64
C SER A 54 2.23 -12.22 13.25
N ARG A 55 3.40 -12.85 13.16
CA ARG A 55 4.17 -13.07 11.92
C ARG A 55 4.56 -11.76 11.21
N SER A 56 4.77 -10.70 12.00
CA SER A 56 5.12 -9.38 11.48
C SER A 56 6.60 -9.06 11.69
N MET A 57 7.19 -8.38 10.71
CA MET A 57 8.54 -7.79 10.77
C MET A 57 8.38 -6.32 10.44
N ARG A 58 8.51 -5.46 11.46
CA ARG A 58 8.17 -4.05 11.33
C ARG A 58 9.17 -3.26 10.50
N ASP A 59 10.43 -3.36 10.89
CA ASP A 59 11.54 -2.64 10.28
C ASP A 59 12.17 -3.43 9.13
N ASP A 60 12.95 -2.74 8.31
CA ASP A 60 13.69 -3.34 7.21
C ASP A 60 14.91 -4.12 7.74
N PRO A 61 15.02 -5.44 7.47
CA PRO A 61 16.20 -6.22 7.83
C PRO A 61 17.50 -5.79 7.12
N PHE A 62 17.42 -5.02 6.03
CA PHE A 62 18.55 -4.58 5.21
C PHE A 62 18.84 -3.07 5.31
N ARG A 63 18.41 -2.40 6.39
CA ARG A 63 18.54 -0.93 6.56
C ARG A 63 19.96 -0.36 6.37
N HIS A 64 21.00 -1.17 6.51
CA HIS A 64 22.41 -0.77 6.38
C HIS A 64 22.96 -0.92 4.94
N LEU A 65 22.23 -1.59 4.04
CA LEU A 65 22.59 -1.74 2.63
C LEU A 65 22.05 -0.56 1.81
N LYS A 66 22.65 -0.36 0.63
CA LYS A 66 22.11 0.57 -0.38
C LYS A 66 20.88 -0.04 -1.04
N ASP A 67 20.01 0.81 -1.59
CA ASP A 67 18.72 0.40 -2.17
C ASP A 67 18.84 -0.65 -3.29
N GLU A 68 19.94 -0.62 -4.06
CA GLU A 68 20.25 -1.58 -5.13
C GLU A 68 20.49 -3.01 -4.61
N ASP A 69 21.15 -3.12 -3.45
CA ASP A 69 21.47 -4.41 -2.83
C ASP A 69 20.38 -4.88 -1.86
N ALA A 70 19.49 -3.96 -1.46
CA ALA A 70 18.42 -4.26 -0.55
C ALA A 70 17.38 -5.16 -1.26
N GLY A 71 16.95 -6.25 -0.62
CA GLY A 71 16.15 -7.32 -1.26
C GLY A 71 14.72 -6.93 -1.68
N VAL A 72 13.80 -7.88 -1.79
CA VAL A 72 12.40 -7.55 -2.18
C VAL A 72 11.60 -6.96 -1.00
N PHE A 73 12.00 -7.27 0.24
CA PHE A 73 11.28 -6.86 1.44
C PHE A 73 11.91 -5.62 2.08
N ARG A 74 11.08 -4.65 2.46
CA ARG A 74 11.47 -3.35 3.07
C ARG A 74 10.82 -3.13 4.45
N GLY A 75 10.34 -4.19 5.09
CA GLY A 75 9.57 -4.11 6.33
C GLY A 75 8.06 -3.91 6.12
N ASP A 76 7.26 -4.40 7.07
CA ASP A 76 5.80 -4.29 7.02
C ASP A 76 5.32 -2.83 7.20
N ASN A 77 6.10 -1.98 7.87
CA ASN A 77 5.78 -0.57 8.05
C ASN A 77 5.84 0.21 6.72
N PHE A 78 6.78 -0.13 5.85
CA PHE A 78 6.89 0.48 4.52
C PHE A 78 5.63 0.19 3.70
N LEU A 79 5.21 -1.08 3.66
CA LEU A 79 4.03 -1.51 2.92
C LEU A 79 2.73 -0.90 3.47
N ARG A 80 2.62 -0.75 4.80
CA ARG A 80 1.44 -0.17 5.47
C ARG A 80 1.17 1.27 5.02
N SER A 81 2.22 2.04 4.80
CA SER A 81 2.14 3.44 4.37
C SER A 81 2.20 3.60 2.85
N ALA A 82 2.28 2.52 2.09
CA ALA A 82 2.37 2.57 0.63
C ALA A 82 0.98 2.57 -0.04
N GLY A 83 0.95 2.94 -1.33
CA GLY A 83 -0.25 2.88 -2.15
C GLY A 83 -1.35 3.86 -1.73
N ASP A 84 -2.60 3.39 -1.76
CA ASP A 84 -3.78 4.22 -1.52
C ASP A 84 -3.98 4.63 -0.05
N ALA A 85 -3.24 4.03 0.87
CA ALA A 85 -3.25 4.44 2.28
C ALA A 85 -2.90 5.93 2.43
N LYS A 86 -1.89 6.43 1.69
CA LYS A 86 -1.53 7.85 1.69
C LYS A 86 -2.67 8.73 1.18
N LYS A 87 -3.29 8.34 0.06
CA LYS A 87 -4.41 9.09 -0.54
C LYS A 87 -5.60 9.19 0.42
N LEU A 88 -5.91 8.11 1.14
CA LEU A 88 -6.96 8.11 2.16
C LEU A 88 -6.59 9.05 3.31
N THR A 89 -5.34 9.01 3.80
CA THR A 89 -4.91 9.94 4.87
C THR A 89 -4.99 11.41 4.44
N GLU A 90 -4.62 11.74 3.20
CA GLU A 90 -4.75 13.10 2.67
C GLU A 90 -6.23 13.53 2.59
N LEU A 91 -7.11 12.63 2.13
CA LEU A 91 -8.55 12.88 2.09
C LEU A 91 -9.14 13.13 3.49
N THR A 92 -8.71 12.35 4.49
CA THR A 92 -9.13 12.54 5.88
C THR A 92 -8.64 13.89 6.44
N ILE A 93 -7.39 14.28 6.15
CA ILE A 93 -6.85 15.60 6.54
C ILE A 93 -7.69 16.72 5.89
N PHE A 94 -7.97 16.61 4.59
CA PHE A 94 -8.82 17.56 3.87
C PHE A 94 -10.22 17.67 4.50
N ALA A 95 -10.85 16.54 4.84
CA ALA A 95 -12.17 16.54 5.47
C ALA A 95 -12.15 17.22 6.85
N TRP A 96 -11.10 17.00 7.66
CA TRP A 96 -10.94 17.67 8.95
C TRP A 96 -10.73 19.17 8.81
N ASP A 97 -9.92 19.60 7.84
CA ASP A 97 -9.72 21.02 7.57
C ASP A 97 -11.01 21.68 7.07
N ALA A 98 -11.72 21.07 6.12
CA ALA A 98 -13.00 21.58 5.63
C ALA A 98 -14.04 21.70 6.75
N TYR A 99 -14.10 20.69 7.63
CA TYR A 99 -14.96 20.70 8.81
C TYR A 99 -14.62 21.85 9.77
N LYS A 100 -13.33 22.11 10.01
CA LYS A 100 -12.87 23.25 10.82
C LYS A 100 -13.28 24.59 10.22
N HIS A 101 -13.36 24.70 8.89
CA HIS A 101 -13.84 25.89 8.19
C HIS A 101 -15.37 25.99 8.12
N GLY A 102 -16.10 25.04 8.71
CA GLY A 102 -17.56 25.04 8.82
C GLY A 102 -18.29 24.30 7.69
N GLU A 103 -17.57 23.62 6.80
CA GLU A 103 -18.17 22.83 5.75
C GLU A 103 -18.57 21.44 6.26
N LYS A 104 -19.75 20.96 5.87
CA LYS A 104 -20.27 19.64 6.31
C LYS A 104 -19.75 18.53 5.40
N VAL A 105 -18.45 18.25 5.50
CA VAL A 105 -17.79 17.14 4.76
C VAL A 105 -17.32 16.09 5.76
N HIS A 106 -17.56 14.82 5.46
CA HIS A 106 -17.07 13.70 6.24
C HIS A 106 -16.68 12.55 5.32
N ASP A 107 -15.45 12.06 5.48
CA ASP A 107 -14.84 10.97 4.73
C ASP A 107 -15.56 9.61 4.91
N PHE A 108 -15.90 9.21 6.14
CA PHE A 108 -16.62 7.95 6.40
C PHE A 108 -18.12 8.03 6.16
N ALA A 109 -18.78 9.13 6.54
CA ALA A 109 -20.24 9.24 6.40
C ALA A 109 -20.67 9.57 4.96
N GLN A 110 -19.87 10.35 4.24
CA GLN A 110 -20.15 10.81 2.87
C GLN A 110 -18.92 10.66 1.97
N PRO A 111 -18.42 9.42 1.75
CA PRO A 111 -17.14 9.17 1.08
C PRO A 111 -17.09 9.71 -0.35
N THR A 112 -18.14 9.51 -1.15
CA THR A 112 -18.18 9.96 -2.55
C THR A 112 -18.20 11.48 -2.65
N GLN A 113 -18.89 12.16 -1.74
CA GLN A 113 -18.93 13.61 -1.70
C GLN A 113 -17.55 14.15 -1.33
N ALA A 114 -16.94 13.63 -0.26
CA ALA A 114 -15.61 14.02 0.18
C ALA A 114 -14.56 13.81 -0.93
N ALA A 115 -14.58 12.66 -1.60
CA ALA A 115 -13.68 12.36 -2.71
C ALA A 115 -13.82 13.35 -3.87
N LYS A 116 -15.06 13.65 -4.31
CA LYS A 116 -15.31 14.60 -5.39
C LYS A 116 -14.87 16.02 -5.02
N MET A 117 -15.11 16.43 -3.77
CA MET A 117 -14.65 17.72 -3.27
C MET A 117 -13.13 17.81 -3.19
N TYR A 118 -12.48 16.71 -2.81
CA TYR A 118 -11.02 16.61 -2.79
C TYR A 118 -10.40 16.70 -4.19
N GLU A 119 -11.02 16.08 -5.20
CA GLU A 119 -10.59 16.24 -6.61
C GLU A 119 -10.71 17.69 -7.10
N VAL A 120 -11.81 18.36 -6.75
CA VAL A 120 -12.00 19.78 -7.07
C VAL A 120 -10.97 20.64 -6.34
N PHE A 121 -10.69 20.32 -5.07
CA PHE A 121 -9.67 20.99 -4.27
C PHE A 121 -8.28 20.85 -4.91
N LYS A 122 -7.87 19.65 -5.33
CA LYS A 122 -6.60 19.42 -6.03
C LYS A 122 -6.44 20.27 -7.29
N LYS A 123 -7.46 20.28 -8.14
CA LYS A 123 -7.44 21.12 -9.37
C LYS A 123 -7.34 22.60 -9.04
N ARG A 124 -8.03 23.06 -7.99
CA ARG A 124 -7.96 24.46 -7.54
C ARG A 124 -6.60 24.81 -6.92
N SER A 125 -5.98 23.90 -6.17
CA SER A 125 -4.66 24.12 -5.60
C SER A 125 -3.59 24.19 -6.67
N GLU A 126 -3.64 23.32 -7.69
CA GLU A 126 -2.73 23.34 -8.84
C GLU A 126 -2.81 24.67 -9.59
N ASN A 127 -4.02 25.13 -9.94
CA ASN A 127 -4.21 26.42 -10.60
C ASN A 127 -3.66 27.59 -9.76
N LEU A 128 -3.87 27.56 -8.45
CA LEU A 128 -3.41 28.60 -7.52
C LEU A 128 -1.89 28.59 -7.35
N GLU A 129 -1.24 27.43 -7.42
CA GLU A 129 0.22 27.31 -7.45
C GLU A 129 0.80 27.87 -8.76
N GLU A 130 0.16 27.62 -9.90
CA GLU A 130 0.57 28.21 -11.18
C GLU A 130 0.44 29.73 -11.19
N GLU A 131 -0.67 30.27 -10.67
CA GLU A 131 -0.87 31.72 -10.54
C GLU A 131 0.19 32.35 -9.63
N LYS A 132 0.48 31.74 -8.47
CA LYS A 132 1.55 32.20 -7.57
C LYS A 132 2.92 32.16 -8.25
N LYS A 133 3.21 31.13 -9.04
CA LYS A 133 4.47 31.00 -9.77
C LYS A 133 4.61 32.10 -10.83
N LYS A 134 3.54 32.42 -11.56
CA LYS A 134 3.50 33.52 -12.54
C LYS A 134 3.69 34.87 -11.83
N GLU A 135 2.94 35.14 -10.77
CA GLU A 135 3.05 36.37 -9.99
C GLU A 135 4.47 36.57 -9.43
N LEU A 136 5.11 35.47 -8.97
CA LEU A 136 6.49 35.50 -8.48
C LEU A 136 7.47 35.84 -9.61
N MET A 137 7.32 35.24 -10.80
CA MET A 137 8.15 35.54 -11.97
C MET A 137 7.98 36.98 -12.45
N ASP A 138 6.76 37.51 -12.44
CA ASP A 138 6.49 38.89 -12.86
C ASP A 138 7.11 39.92 -11.90
N LYS A 139 7.12 39.62 -10.59
CA LYS A 139 7.70 40.51 -9.57
C LYS A 139 9.21 40.48 -9.53
N TYR A 140 9.82 39.31 -9.67
CA TYR A 140 11.25 39.12 -9.42
C TYR A 140 12.07 38.77 -10.68
N GLY A 141 11.42 38.58 -11.83
CA GLY A 141 12.08 38.13 -13.06
C GLY A 141 12.56 36.67 -12.97
N GLY A 142 13.40 36.24 -13.92
CA GLY A 142 14.03 34.91 -13.91
C GLY A 142 13.43 33.87 -14.86
N GLN A 143 12.55 34.28 -15.78
CA GLN A 143 12.07 33.42 -16.88
C GLN A 143 13.24 32.87 -17.74
N GLU A 144 14.29 33.68 -17.91
CA GLU A 144 15.53 33.33 -18.65
C GLU A 144 16.30 32.13 -18.06
N HIS A 145 16.07 31.79 -16.79
CA HIS A 145 16.73 30.67 -16.12
C HIS A 145 15.88 29.40 -16.04
N LEU A 146 14.65 29.44 -16.59
CA LEU A 146 13.77 28.28 -16.64
C LEU A 146 14.16 27.31 -17.76
N ASP A 147 14.63 27.85 -18.89
CA ASP A 147 15.14 27.08 -20.02
C ASP A 147 16.64 26.79 -19.82
N VAL A 148 16.95 25.66 -19.20
CA VAL A 148 18.34 25.21 -19.09
C VAL A 148 18.82 24.77 -20.48
N PRO A 149 19.97 25.25 -20.99
CA PRO A 149 20.48 24.83 -22.29
C PRO A 149 20.71 23.31 -22.30
N GLN A 150 20.20 22.62 -23.34
CA GLN A 150 20.39 21.17 -23.49
C GLN A 150 21.87 20.75 -23.42
N GLU A 151 22.78 21.63 -23.85
CA GLU A 151 24.23 21.39 -23.84
C GLU A 151 24.81 21.13 -22.45
N LEU A 152 24.23 21.72 -21.39
CA LEU A 152 24.65 21.49 -20.00
C LEU A 152 24.19 20.14 -19.45
N ILE A 153 23.12 19.57 -20.00
CA ILE A 153 22.55 18.28 -19.55
C ILE A 153 23.39 17.10 -20.06
N TYR A 154 23.94 17.22 -21.26
CA TYR A 154 24.76 16.18 -21.89
C TYR A 154 26.27 16.34 -21.63
N GLY A 155 26.68 17.36 -20.88
CA GLY A 155 28.08 17.75 -20.67
C GLY A 155 28.80 17.10 -19.50
N GLN A 156 28.29 15.99 -18.93
CA GLN A 156 28.89 15.33 -17.76
C GLN A 156 29.14 13.83 -18.00
#